data_AF-A0AA38X8D4-F1
#
_entry.id   AF-A0AA38X8D4-F1
#
_cell.length_a   1.000
_cell.length_b   1.000
_cell.length_c   1.000
_cell.angle_alpha   90.00
_cell.angle_beta   90.00
_cell.angle_gamma   90.00
#
_symmetry.space_group_name_H-M   'P 1'
#
loop_
_entity.id
_entity.type
_entity.pdbx_description
1 polymer ?
#
loop_
_entity_poly.entity_id
_entity_poly.type
_entity_poly.pdbx_seq_one_letter_code
_entity_poly.pdbx_strand_id
1 'polypeptide(L)'
;MGSVALGDPHFDVREYADQSIHTLQNDSGDSFGIRLLSSLAGKDGVGFSMACVFIAECVDQENPRHHGRFVVKIFDPRHATRLRESLKLPAFNNTTFEEVVAAFKNGTFAAFEEQMCTPVTLPSTLSRRTRNRLRHPEFDPVIYYALFVRGFDDIKITDELIGHGLTHQHSTLERELCVWLESKQDFNHEAEMHRYISQFPKAPVVRCMEITSIRPRLSYPADIVVDAPFTFGVVVMELLEGCTLGELENLKYGTSQNLEEQSAGMQALLPKMAKDPKEIIEPFRRFWLFPLSVGIQSTDPNPGNIVFCPGDEGSGIKLLWIDVCQFQPRLEKVIYAPSVFPWSPDVAIARHVISTNMHLEFNLESQTVEA
;
A
#
# COMPACT_ATOMS: atom_id res chain seq x y z
N MET A 1 18.91 35.59 -17.68
CA MET A 1 19.81 34.80 -16.80
C MET A 1 18.91 33.93 -15.95
N GLY A 2 18.89 32.62 -16.22
CA GLY A 2 17.97 31.67 -15.60
C GLY A 2 18.35 31.41 -14.15
N SER A 3 17.36 31.48 -13.27
CA SER A 3 17.42 31.00 -11.89
C SER A 3 17.58 29.48 -11.92
N VAL A 4 18.75 28.99 -11.53
CA VAL A 4 18.94 27.59 -11.16
C VAL A 4 18.42 27.47 -9.73
N ALA A 5 17.21 26.94 -9.58
CA ALA A 5 16.75 26.47 -8.28
C ALA A 5 17.72 25.37 -7.83
N LEU A 6 18.52 25.65 -6.82
CA LEU A 6 19.28 24.64 -6.10
C LEU A 6 18.24 23.72 -5.46
N GLY A 7 18.14 22.50 -5.99
CA GLY A 7 17.13 21.52 -5.58
C GLY A 7 17.25 21.19 -4.11
N ASP A 8 16.09 21.02 -3.48
CA ASP A 8 15.96 20.37 -2.18
C ASP A 8 16.64 19.00 -2.20
N PRO A 9 17.20 18.53 -1.07
CA PRO A 9 17.93 17.29 -0.99
C PRO A 9 16.99 16.10 -1.21
N HIS A 10 16.91 15.62 -2.45
CA HIS A 10 16.17 14.43 -2.79
C HIS A 10 17.01 13.20 -2.41
N PHE A 11 16.41 12.24 -1.69
CA PHE A 11 16.73 10.84 -1.97
C PHE A 11 16.73 10.68 -3.49
N ASP A 12 17.77 10.11 -4.10
CA ASP A 12 17.92 10.24 -5.55
C ASP A 12 16.74 9.60 -6.32
N VAL A 13 15.73 10.42 -6.65
CA VAL A 13 14.53 10.00 -7.38
C VAL A 13 14.91 9.44 -8.75
N ARG A 14 16.11 9.78 -9.27
CA ARG A 14 16.64 9.22 -10.51
C ARG A 14 16.94 7.72 -10.40
N GLU A 15 17.17 7.21 -9.20
CA GLU A 15 17.37 5.77 -8.97
C GLU A 15 16.13 4.97 -9.33
N TYR A 16 14.93 5.55 -9.22
CA TYR A 16 13.65 4.92 -9.58
C TYR A 16 12.99 5.61 -10.77
N ALA A 17 13.77 6.35 -11.56
CA ALA A 17 13.31 6.90 -12.83
C ALA A 17 13.07 5.77 -13.85
N ASP A 18 12.26 6.07 -14.86
CA ASP A 18 12.08 5.20 -16.01
C ASP A 18 13.44 4.80 -16.58
N GLN A 19 13.58 3.52 -16.91
CA GLN A 19 14.77 2.82 -17.39
C GLN A 19 15.86 2.52 -16.35
N SER A 20 15.68 2.88 -15.07
CA SER A 20 16.60 2.48 -14.00
C SER A 20 16.65 0.97 -13.81
N ILE A 21 17.82 0.45 -13.42
CA ILE A 21 18.07 -0.98 -13.21
C ILE A 21 18.29 -1.27 -11.73
N HIS A 22 17.55 -2.25 -11.23
CA HIS A 22 17.57 -2.68 -9.83
C HIS A 22 17.90 -4.15 -9.74
N THR A 23 18.60 -4.53 -8.68
CA THR A 23 18.91 -5.94 -8.39
C THR A 23 18.01 -6.42 -7.26
N LEU A 24 17.17 -7.39 -7.56
CA LEU A 24 16.34 -8.08 -6.57
C LEU A 24 17.05 -9.35 -6.12
N GLN A 25 16.89 -9.72 -4.85
CA GLN A 25 17.52 -10.89 -4.24
C GLN A 25 16.49 -11.72 -3.49
N ASN A 26 16.39 -13.01 -3.82
CA ASN A 26 15.50 -13.94 -3.11
C ASN A 26 16.11 -14.43 -1.78
N ASP A 27 15.32 -15.15 -0.99
CA ASP A 27 15.75 -15.69 0.32
C ASP A 27 16.89 -16.71 0.22
N SER A 28 17.13 -17.30 -0.96
CA SER A 28 18.25 -18.23 -1.23
C SER A 28 19.54 -17.51 -1.64
N GLY A 29 19.49 -16.19 -1.83
CA GLY A 29 20.61 -15.36 -2.25
C GLY A 29 20.74 -15.16 -3.76
N ASP A 30 19.89 -15.80 -4.58
CA ASP A 30 19.92 -15.63 -6.03
C ASP A 30 19.41 -14.23 -6.39
N SER A 31 20.18 -13.53 -7.22
CA SER A 31 19.86 -12.18 -7.66
C SER A 31 19.46 -12.13 -9.13
N PHE A 32 18.53 -11.24 -9.48
CA PHE A 32 18.22 -10.91 -10.87
C PHE A 32 17.99 -9.41 -11.06
N GLY A 33 18.33 -8.92 -12.24
CA GLY A 33 18.15 -7.52 -12.60
C GLY A 33 16.76 -7.26 -13.17
N ILE A 34 16.11 -6.20 -12.71
CA ILE A 34 14.90 -5.65 -13.31
C ILE A 34 15.16 -4.25 -13.85
N ARG A 35 14.44 -3.86 -14.89
CA ARG A 35 14.39 -2.49 -15.42
C ARG A 35 13.02 -1.91 -15.14
N LEU A 36 12.95 -0.76 -14.47
CA LEU A 36 11.69 -0.03 -14.27
C LEU A 36 11.32 0.67 -15.57
N LEU A 37 10.10 0.49 -16.06
CA LEU A 37 9.64 1.07 -17.32
C LEU A 37 8.79 2.31 -17.10
N SER A 38 7.89 2.27 -16.11
CA SER A 38 7.03 3.40 -15.76
C SER A 38 6.49 3.27 -14.34
N SER A 39 6.40 4.40 -13.63
CA SER A 39 5.65 4.52 -12.37
C SER A 39 4.14 4.49 -12.61
N LEU A 40 3.40 3.70 -11.81
CA LEU A 40 1.93 3.67 -11.84
C LEU A 40 1.28 4.70 -10.88
N ALA A 41 2.06 5.35 -10.02
CA ALA A 41 1.60 6.55 -9.34
C ALA A 41 1.42 7.66 -10.39
N GLY A 42 0.21 8.21 -10.52
CA GLY A 42 -0.16 9.18 -11.56
C GLY A 42 0.80 10.39 -11.65
N LYS A 43 0.74 11.11 -12.78
CA LYS A 43 1.67 12.22 -13.13
C LYS A 43 1.82 13.29 -12.05
N ASP A 44 0.81 13.48 -11.19
CA ASP A 44 0.81 14.47 -10.11
C ASP A 44 1.21 13.90 -8.74
N GLY A 45 1.60 12.62 -8.65
CA GLY A 45 1.97 11.97 -7.39
C GLY A 45 0.81 11.78 -6.39
N VAL A 46 -0.42 12.11 -6.80
CA VAL A 46 -1.68 11.94 -6.06
C VAL A 46 -2.44 10.77 -6.68
N GLY A 47 -2.30 9.60 -6.07
CA GLY A 47 -2.97 8.36 -6.49
C GLY A 47 -2.15 7.13 -6.09
N PHE A 48 -2.79 6.26 -5.31
CA PHE A 48 -2.44 4.89 -4.91
C PHE A 48 -1.05 4.64 -4.31
N SER A 49 -1.05 4.29 -3.01
CA SER A 49 0.10 3.84 -2.23
C SER A 49 1.41 4.55 -2.58
N MET A 50 1.65 5.72 -1.98
CA MET A 50 3.02 6.17 -1.68
C MET A 50 4.09 5.87 -2.77
N ALA A 51 3.81 6.10 -4.06
CA ALA A 51 4.76 6.04 -5.18
C ALA A 51 5.54 4.73 -5.47
N CYS A 52 5.22 3.60 -4.85
CA CYS A 52 6.09 2.40 -4.85
C CYS A 52 5.70 1.28 -5.83
N VAL A 53 4.93 1.59 -6.88
CA VAL A 53 4.41 0.59 -7.84
C VAL A 53 4.85 0.93 -9.26
N PHE A 54 5.51 -0.02 -9.92
CA PHE A 54 6.11 0.19 -11.24
C PHE A 54 5.76 -0.94 -12.20
N ILE A 55 5.68 -0.63 -13.49
CA ILE A 55 5.82 -1.63 -14.54
C ILE A 55 7.31 -1.89 -14.74
N ALA A 56 7.72 -3.15 -14.80
CA ALA A 56 9.10 -3.56 -14.97
C ALA A 56 9.25 -4.76 -15.93
N GLU A 57 10.49 -5.02 -16.34
CA GLU A 57 10.89 -6.20 -17.12
C GLU A 57 12.24 -6.75 -16.63
N CYS A 58 12.54 -8.03 -16.92
CA CYS A 58 13.86 -8.58 -16.64
C CYS A 58 14.93 -7.95 -17.55
N VAL A 59 16.12 -7.69 -17.00
CA VAL A 59 17.26 -7.16 -17.77
C VAL A 59 17.83 -8.22 -18.71
N ASP A 60 17.95 -9.47 -18.24
CA ASP A 60 18.33 -10.60 -19.07
C ASP A 60 17.13 -11.03 -19.92
N GLN A 61 17.24 -10.88 -21.24
CA GLN A 61 16.19 -11.26 -22.20
C GLN A 61 16.41 -12.65 -22.80
N GLU A 62 17.59 -13.26 -22.66
CA GLU A 62 17.87 -14.59 -23.21
C GLU A 62 17.32 -15.69 -22.31
N ASN A 63 17.44 -15.53 -20.98
CA ASN A 63 16.87 -16.42 -19.99
C ASN A 63 16.22 -15.63 -18.84
N PRO A 64 15.12 -14.90 -19.11
CA PRO A 64 14.50 -14.05 -18.11
C PRO A 64 13.89 -14.89 -16.98
N ARG A 65 14.03 -14.43 -15.74
CA ARG A 65 13.35 -15.04 -14.58
C ARG A 65 11.82 -14.95 -14.71
N HIS A 66 11.35 -13.83 -15.25
CA HIS A 66 9.95 -13.56 -15.56
C HIS A 66 9.82 -13.11 -17.01
N HIS A 67 9.02 -13.82 -17.80
CA HIS A 67 8.79 -13.47 -19.20
C HIS A 67 7.86 -12.26 -19.33
N GLY A 68 8.24 -11.30 -20.17
CA GLY A 68 7.44 -10.11 -20.47
C GLY A 68 7.49 -9.03 -19.39
N ARG A 69 6.47 -8.18 -19.40
CA ARG A 69 6.32 -7.08 -18.45
C ARG A 69 5.50 -7.51 -17.25
N PHE A 70 5.83 -6.99 -16.09
CA PHE A 70 5.16 -7.28 -14.83
C PHE A 70 5.03 -6.03 -13.97
N VAL A 71 4.19 -6.10 -12.94
CA VAL A 71 4.11 -5.04 -11.92
C VAL A 71 5.03 -5.41 -10.77
N VAL A 72 5.78 -4.45 -10.26
CA VAL A 72 6.62 -4.61 -9.08
C VAL A 72 6.27 -3.54 -8.06
N LYS A 73 6.04 -3.98 -6.81
CA LYS A 73 5.98 -3.11 -5.65
C LYS A 73 7.32 -3.11 -4.95
N ILE A 74 8.01 -1.98 -4.99
CA ILE A 74 9.37 -1.81 -4.46
C ILE A 74 9.46 -0.47 -3.75
N PHE A 75 10.25 -0.43 -2.68
CA PHE A 75 10.46 0.81 -1.94
C PHE A 75 10.93 1.95 -2.84
N ASP A 76 10.20 3.05 -2.76
CA ASP A 76 10.52 4.31 -3.42
C ASP A 76 11.01 5.30 -2.37
N PRO A 77 12.21 5.88 -2.52
CA PRO A 77 12.73 6.87 -1.59
C PRO A 77 11.84 8.13 -1.41
N ARG A 78 10.93 8.42 -2.36
CA ARG A 78 9.89 9.46 -2.21
C ARG A 78 8.93 9.18 -1.04
N HIS A 79 8.69 7.91 -0.71
CA HIS A 79 7.92 7.52 0.47
C HIS A 79 8.61 8.01 1.74
N ALA A 80 9.93 7.77 1.86
CA ALA A 80 10.72 8.24 2.99
C ALA A 80 10.74 9.78 3.08
N THR A 81 10.77 10.50 1.96
CA THR A 81 10.62 11.98 1.96
C THR A 81 9.30 12.42 2.59
N ARG A 82 8.17 11.81 2.20
CA ARG A 82 6.84 12.16 2.74
C ARG A 82 6.72 11.83 4.23
N LEU A 83 7.29 10.70 4.67
CA LEU A 83 7.35 10.34 6.09
C LEU A 83 8.17 11.36 6.89
N ARG A 84 9.26 11.89 6.33
CA ARG A 84 10.01 12.96 7.00
C ARG A 84 9.21 14.23 7.16
N GLU A 85 8.43 14.60 6.14
CA GLU A 85 7.53 15.76 6.19
C GLU A 85 6.45 15.56 7.27
N SER A 86 5.84 14.37 7.35
CA SER A 86 4.84 14.07 8.38
C SER A 86 5.44 14.13 9.80
N LEU A 87 6.68 13.68 9.96
CA LEU A 87 7.44 13.74 11.22
C LEU A 87 8.08 15.12 11.49
N LYS A 88 7.87 16.10 10.60
CA LYS A 88 8.40 17.48 10.70
C LYS A 88 9.92 17.50 10.90
N LEU A 89 10.63 16.62 10.21
CA LEU A 89 12.09 16.56 10.27
C LEU A 89 12.73 17.75 9.55
N PRO A 90 13.88 18.24 10.03
CA PRO A 90 14.63 19.25 9.31
C PRO A 90 15.14 18.71 7.96
N ALA A 91 15.61 19.61 7.11
CA ALA A 91 16.27 19.25 5.87
C ALA A 91 17.43 18.27 6.14
N PHE A 92 17.48 17.19 5.35
CA PHE A 92 18.55 16.21 5.45
C PHE A 92 19.89 16.85 5.11
N ASN A 93 20.90 16.61 5.93
CA ASN A 93 22.22 17.19 5.79
C ASN A 93 23.32 16.13 6.01
N ASN A 94 24.58 16.51 5.73
CA ASN A 94 25.72 15.58 5.78
C ASN A 94 25.89 14.95 7.16
N THR A 95 25.69 15.71 8.24
CA THR A 95 25.79 15.20 9.60
C THR A 95 24.72 14.13 9.85
N THR A 96 23.46 14.39 9.50
CA THR A 96 22.40 13.39 9.66
C THR A 96 22.64 12.15 8.79
N PHE A 97 23.13 12.31 7.57
CA PHE A 97 23.51 11.17 6.72
C PHE A 97 24.62 10.33 7.36
N GLU A 98 25.70 10.96 7.83
CA GLU A 98 26.80 10.27 8.50
C GLU A 98 26.33 9.55 9.76
N GLU A 99 25.45 10.17 10.56
CA GLU A 99 24.85 9.56 11.75
C GLU A 99 23.99 8.34 11.42
N VAL A 100 23.15 8.42 10.37
CA VAL A 100 22.32 7.30 9.91
C VAL A 100 23.20 6.17 9.36
N VAL A 101 24.20 6.48 8.53
CA VAL A 101 25.15 5.48 8.01
C VAL A 101 25.94 4.82 9.13
N ALA A 102 26.37 5.59 10.14
CA ALA A 102 27.04 5.05 11.32
C ALA A 102 26.09 4.12 12.09
N ALA A 103 24.83 4.52 12.30
CA ALA A 103 23.81 3.74 12.98
C ALA A 103 23.49 2.42 12.26
N PHE A 104 23.58 2.40 10.93
CA PHE A 104 23.47 1.20 10.13
C PHE A 104 24.68 0.28 10.32
N LYS A 105 25.90 0.83 10.25
CA LYS A 105 27.14 0.04 10.33
C LYS A 105 27.42 -0.54 11.71
N ASN A 106 27.05 0.16 12.78
CA ASN A 106 27.36 -0.25 14.16
C ASN A 106 26.22 -1.05 14.83
N GLY A 107 25.11 -1.29 14.13
CA GLY A 107 23.96 -2.04 14.67
C GLY A 107 22.98 -1.23 15.50
N THR A 108 23.14 0.10 15.63
CA THR A 108 22.18 0.96 16.34
C THR A 108 20.76 0.86 15.75
N PHE A 109 20.62 0.77 14.43
CA PHE A 109 19.30 0.59 13.81
C PHE A 109 18.62 -0.72 14.19
N ALA A 110 19.37 -1.82 14.28
CA ALA A 110 18.82 -3.12 14.70
C ALA A 110 18.36 -3.08 16.16
N ALA A 111 19.14 -2.46 17.05
CA ALA A 111 18.75 -2.26 18.44
C ALA A 111 17.51 -1.35 18.58
N PHE A 112 17.42 -0.30 17.74
CA PHE A 112 16.27 0.59 17.69
C PHE A 112 15.00 -0.16 17.23
N GLU A 113 15.09 -0.98 16.19
CA GLU A 113 13.97 -1.82 15.72
C GLU A 113 13.48 -2.78 16.81
N GLU A 114 14.39 -3.47 17.51
CA GLU A 114 14.03 -4.36 18.62
C GLU A 114 13.32 -3.60 19.76
N GLN A 115 13.83 -2.42 20.12
CA GLN A 115 13.21 -1.56 21.13
C GLN A 115 11.79 -1.15 20.73
N MET A 116 11.57 -0.76 19.47
CA MET A 116 10.26 -0.31 18.97
C MET A 116 9.18 -1.40 19.08
N CYS A 117 9.58 -2.67 18.96
CA CYS A 117 8.70 -3.83 19.11
C CYS A 117 8.45 -4.25 20.57
N THR A 118 9.08 -3.59 21.56
CA THR A 118 8.97 -3.98 22.97
C THR A 118 7.59 -3.61 23.55
N PRO A 119 6.85 -4.57 24.14
CA PRO A 119 5.60 -4.28 24.83
C PRO A 119 5.79 -3.35 26.03
N VAL A 120 4.83 -2.45 26.24
CA VAL A 120 4.84 -1.46 27.32
C VAL A 120 3.62 -1.66 28.21
N THR A 121 3.88 -1.73 29.53
CA THR A 121 2.81 -1.67 30.52
C THR A 121 2.45 -0.22 30.81
N LEU A 122 1.24 0.20 30.44
CA LEU A 122 0.77 1.56 30.67
C LEU A 122 0.39 1.80 32.15
N PRO A 123 0.94 2.85 32.80
CA PRO A 123 0.53 3.25 34.14
C PRO A 123 -0.95 3.63 34.21
N SER A 124 -1.61 3.26 35.31
CA SER A 124 -3.02 3.62 35.56
C SER A 124 -3.23 5.12 35.76
N THR A 125 -2.16 5.84 36.10
CA THR A 125 -2.11 7.30 36.32
C THR A 125 -2.16 8.12 35.04
N LEU A 126 -1.92 7.50 33.88
CA LEU A 126 -2.05 8.20 32.60
C LEU A 126 -3.46 8.76 32.43
N SER A 127 -3.54 9.95 31.86
CA SER A 127 -4.79 10.62 31.55
C SER A 127 -5.66 9.75 30.66
N ARG A 128 -6.98 9.92 30.79
CA ARG A 128 -7.94 9.18 29.94
C ARG A 128 -7.68 9.46 28.45
N ARG A 129 -7.28 10.68 28.11
CA ARG A 129 -6.92 11.08 26.75
C ARG A 129 -5.74 10.27 26.22
N THR A 130 -4.64 10.21 26.97
CA THR A 130 -3.42 9.49 26.58
C THR A 130 -3.68 7.99 26.49
N ARG A 131 -4.38 7.40 27.47
CA ARG A 131 -4.77 5.98 27.40
C ARG A 131 -5.66 5.67 26.19
N ASN A 132 -6.62 6.53 25.86
CA ASN A 132 -7.48 6.31 24.69
C ASN A 132 -6.70 6.42 23.37
N ARG A 133 -5.72 7.32 23.28
CA ARG A 133 -4.84 7.46 22.11
C ARG A 133 -3.91 6.25 21.93
N LEU A 134 -3.45 5.66 23.03
CA LEU A 134 -2.53 4.51 23.02
C LEU A 134 -3.23 3.16 22.88
N ARG A 135 -4.47 3.02 23.39
CA ARG A 135 -5.31 1.82 23.24
C ARG A 135 -5.97 1.73 21.87
N HIS A 136 -5.22 2.03 20.81
CA HIS A 136 -5.69 1.80 19.44
C HIS A 136 -5.69 0.29 19.18
N PRO A 137 -6.70 -0.29 18.50
CA PRO A 137 -6.73 -1.72 18.20
C PRO A 137 -5.48 -2.23 17.46
N GLU A 138 -4.84 -1.39 16.65
CA GLU A 138 -3.59 -1.71 15.95
C GLU A 138 -2.38 -1.88 16.87
N PHE A 139 -2.45 -1.35 18.10
CA PHE A 139 -1.37 -1.35 19.08
C PHE A 139 -1.80 -2.06 20.36
N ASP A 140 -2.56 -3.15 20.28
CA ASP A 140 -2.87 -4.00 21.44
C ASP A 140 -2.18 -5.37 21.31
N PRO A 141 -1.18 -5.71 22.16
CA PRO A 141 -0.67 -4.93 23.29
C PRO A 141 0.07 -3.67 22.84
N VAL A 142 0.07 -2.64 23.70
CA VAL A 142 0.78 -1.38 23.43
C VAL A 142 2.28 -1.65 23.39
N ILE A 143 2.92 -1.31 22.28
CA ILE A 143 4.38 -1.40 22.09
C ILE A 143 5.03 -0.02 22.13
N TYR A 144 6.35 0.03 22.30
CA TYR A 144 7.12 1.28 22.39
C TYR A 144 6.95 2.17 21.15
N TYR A 145 6.85 1.58 19.96
CA TYR A 145 6.54 2.29 18.72
C TYR A 145 5.26 3.14 18.82
N ALA A 146 4.22 2.62 19.48
CA ALA A 146 2.97 3.36 19.66
C ALA A 146 3.16 4.61 20.55
N LEU A 147 4.07 4.55 21.53
CA LEU A 147 4.43 5.72 22.35
C LEU A 147 5.20 6.75 21.51
N PHE A 148 6.17 6.26 20.73
CA PHE A 148 7.05 7.05 19.89
C PHE A 148 6.25 7.85 18.86
N VAL A 149 5.44 7.18 18.05
CA VAL A 149 4.65 7.81 16.98
C VAL A 149 3.54 8.71 17.53
N ARG A 150 2.77 8.25 18.53
CA ARG A 150 1.67 9.05 19.08
C ARG A 150 2.15 10.28 19.86
N GLY A 151 3.40 10.28 20.32
CA GLY A 151 4.03 11.46 20.91
C GLY A 151 4.23 12.60 19.89
N PHE A 152 4.54 12.29 18.62
CA PHE A 152 4.82 13.36 17.64
C PHE A 152 3.64 14.28 17.36
N ASP A 153 2.42 13.77 17.48
CA ASP A 153 1.20 14.51 17.15
C ASP A 153 0.74 15.47 18.26
N ASP A 154 1.11 15.21 19.52
CA ASP A 154 0.54 15.91 20.67
C ASP A 154 1.56 16.10 21.79
N ILE A 155 2.09 17.32 21.88
CA ILE A 155 3.09 17.70 22.88
C ILE A 155 2.64 17.41 24.32
N LYS A 156 1.33 17.50 24.61
CA LYS A 156 0.81 17.23 25.97
C LYS A 156 0.85 15.74 26.29
N ILE A 157 0.67 14.88 25.29
CA ILE A 157 0.79 13.44 25.45
C ILE A 157 2.28 13.11 25.64
N THR A 158 3.16 13.68 24.84
CA THR A 158 4.62 13.47 24.96
C THR A 158 5.15 13.88 26.33
N ASP A 159 4.79 15.07 26.81
CA ASP A 159 5.22 15.55 28.13
C ASP A 159 4.73 14.61 29.24
N GLU A 160 3.50 14.10 29.12
CA GLU A 160 2.95 13.12 30.06
C GLU A 160 3.71 11.78 30.00
N LEU A 161 4.01 11.26 28.81
CA LEU A 161 4.76 10.02 28.63
C LEU A 161 6.20 10.14 29.19
N ILE A 162 6.86 11.28 28.96
CA ILE A 162 8.18 11.58 29.52
C ILE A 162 8.09 11.70 31.04
N GLY A 163 7.09 12.41 31.56
CA GLY A 163 6.87 12.57 33.01
C GLY A 163 6.64 11.25 33.74
N HIS A 164 6.12 10.24 33.04
CA HIS A 164 5.96 8.88 33.55
C HIS A 164 7.15 7.94 33.23
N GLY A 165 8.22 8.43 32.61
CA GLY A 165 9.39 7.64 32.24
C GLY A 165 9.12 6.56 31.20
N LEU A 166 8.03 6.68 30.44
CA LEU A 166 7.64 5.73 29.39
C LEU A 166 8.37 5.99 28.08
N THR A 167 8.80 7.23 27.87
CA THR A 167 9.57 7.65 26.71
C THR A 167 10.51 8.80 27.09
N HIS A 168 11.33 9.25 26.15
CA HIS A 168 12.21 10.40 26.27
C HIS A 168 11.99 11.37 25.11
N GLN A 169 12.62 12.54 25.17
CA GLN A 169 12.61 13.46 24.04
C GLN A 169 13.40 12.87 22.87
N HIS A 170 12.69 12.48 21.81
CA HIS A 170 13.30 11.83 20.65
C HIS A 170 14.22 12.79 19.86
N SER A 171 15.45 12.36 19.66
CA SER A 171 16.49 13.01 18.86
C SER A 171 16.15 13.03 17.37
N THR A 172 16.86 13.86 16.59
CA THR A 172 16.73 13.87 15.12
C THR A 172 17.06 12.51 14.53
N LEU A 173 18.15 11.87 15.00
CA LEU A 173 18.56 10.55 14.54
C LEU A 173 17.47 9.50 14.76
N GLU A 174 16.89 9.40 15.96
CA GLU A 174 15.83 8.41 16.25
C GLU A 174 14.62 8.58 15.34
N ARG A 175 14.24 9.83 15.03
CA ARG A 175 13.15 10.11 14.10
C ARG A 175 13.49 9.72 12.67
N GLU A 176 14.73 9.94 12.23
CA GLU A 176 15.20 9.46 10.92
C GLU A 176 15.23 7.93 10.86
N LEU A 177 15.68 7.26 11.94
CA LEU A 177 15.60 5.80 12.02
C LEU A 177 14.15 5.30 11.99
N CYS A 178 13.19 6.05 12.56
CA CYS A 178 11.77 5.73 12.46
C CYS A 178 11.25 5.78 11.02
N VAL A 179 11.69 6.74 10.20
CA VAL A 179 11.33 6.79 8.76
C VAL A 179 11.72 5.48 8.06
N TRP A 180 12.92 4.97 8.33
CA TRP A 180 13.40 3.70 7.77
C TRP A 180 12.63 2.51 8.32
N LEU A 181 12.31 2.51 9.61
CA LEU A 181 11.55 1.44 10.25
C LEU A 181 10.12 1.37 9.71
N GLU A 182 9.41 2.49 9.59
CA GLU A 182 8.07 2.57 9.01
C GLU A 182 8.07 2.09 7.57
N SER A 183 9.01 2.61 6.76
CA SER A 183 9.20 2.14 5.39
C SER A 183 9.40 0.62 5.34
N LYS A 184 10.31 0.10 6.18
CA LYS A 184 10.60 -1.35 6.25
C LYS A 184 9.35 -2.16 6.58
N GLN A 185 8.59 -1.71 7.58
CA GLN A 185 7.41 -2.41 8.06
C GLN A 185 6.32 -2.46 7.00
N ASP A 186 6.05 -1.35 6.29
CA ASP A 186 5.03 -1.29 5.25
C ASP A 186 5.33 -2.28 4.11
N PHE A 187 6.56 -2.29 3.57
CA PHE A 187 6.94 -3.20 2.48
C PHE A 187 7.01 -4.66 2.90
N ASN A 188 7.51 -4.93 4.10
CA ASN A 188 7.56 -6.29 4.61
C ASN A 188 6.16 -6.80 4.95
N HIS A 189 5.29 -5.97 5.51
CA HIS A 189 3.90 -6.33 5.78
C HIS A 189 3.15 -6.65 4.49
N GLU A 190 3.28 -5.81 3.46
CA GLU A 190 2.68 -6.08 2.15
C GLU A 190 3.16 -7.43 1.58
N ALA A 191 4.47 -7.69 1.64
CA ALA A 191 5.04 -8.97 1.22
C ALA A 191 4.48 -10.16 2.04
N GLU A 192 4.40 -10.04 3.37
CA GLU A 192 3.82 -11.08 4.23
C GLU A 192 2.32 -11.29 3.96
N MET A 193 1.55 -10.24 3.70
CA MET A 193 0.14 -10.36 3.34
C MET A 193 -0.04 -11.08 2.01
N HIS A 194 0.80 -10.80 1.01
CA HIS A 194 0.81 -11.57 -0.22
C HIS A 194 1.21 -13.04 0.01
N ARG A 195 2.22 -13.33 0.86
CA ARG A 195 2.56 -14.72 1.27
C ARG A 195 1.35 -15.42 1.89
N TYR A 196 0.67 -14.75 2.83
CA TYR A 196 -0.51 -15.30 3.50
C TYR A 196 -1.65 -15.57 2.52
N ILE A 197 -2.04 -14.59 1.71
CA ILE A 197 -3.16 -14.67 0.78
C ILE A 197 -2.91 -15.71 -0.32
N SER A 198 -1.65 -15.90 -0.74
CA SER A 198 -1.27 -16.90 -1.76
C SER A 198 -1.65 -18.34 -1.40
N GLN A 199 -1.88 -18.63 -0.10
CA GLN A 199 -2.35 -19.93 0.37
C GLN A 199 -3.80 -20.23 -0.03
N PHE A 200 -4.54 -19.24 -0.54
CA PHE A 200 -5.93 -19.34 -0.95
C PHE A 200 -6.07 -19.19 -2.48
N PRO A 201 -6.20 -20.30 -3.25
CA PRO A 201 -6.21 -20.26 -4.72
C PRO A 201 -7.35 -19.45 -5.35
N LYS A 202 -8.40 -19.14 -4.59
CA LYS A 202 -9.56 -18.36 -5.01
C LYS A 202 -9.56 -16.93 -4.46
N ALA A 203 -8.44 -16.47 -3.90
CA ALA A 203 -8.31 -15.11 -3.41
C ALA A 203 -8.60 -14.12 -4.55
N PRO A 204 -9.49 -13.14 -4.36
CA PRO A 204 -9.75 -12.08 -5.32
C PRO A 204 -8.68 -10.99 -5.18
N VAL A 205 -7.41 -11.38 -5.29
CA VAL A 205 -6.23 -10.49 -5.23
C VAL A 205 -5.44 -10.71 -6.51
N VAL A 206 -4.74 -9.68 -7.00
CA VAL A 206 -3.80 -9.85 -8.11
C VAL A 206 -2.81 -10.95 -7.78
N ARG A 207 -2.57 -11.83 -8.75
CA ARG A 207 -1.65 -12.93 -8.55
C ARG A 207 -0.24 -12.41 -8.34
N CYS A 208 0.31 -12.72 -7.18
CA CYS A 208 1.72 -12.57 -6.91
C CYS A 208 2.49 -13.68 -7.63
N MET A 209 3.48 -13.30 -8.44
CA MET A 209 4.37 -14.22 -9.14
C MET A 209 5.56 -14.60 -8.26
N GLU A 210 6.11 -13.63 -7.55
CA GLU A 210 7.27 -13.83 -6.69
C GLU A 210 7.29 -12.79 -5.56
N ILE A 211 7.74 -13.23 -4.39
CA ILE A 211 8.06 -12.35 -3.26
C ILE A 211 9.55 -12.47 -3.04
N THR A 212 10.23 -11.34 -3.10
CA THR A 212 11.69 -11.23 -3.07
C THR A 212 12.07 -10.04 -2.21
N SER A 213 13.33 -9.62 -2.27
CA SER A 213 13.81 -8.50 -1.49
C SER A 213 14.73 -7.57 -2.28
N ILE A 214 14.83 -6.33 -1.82
CA ILE A 214 15.85 -5.37 -2.28
C ILE A 214 16.58 -4.80 -1.07
N ARG A 215 17.87 -4.49 -1.22
CA ARG A 215 18.56 -3.63 -0.27
C ARG A 215 18.39 -2.19 -0.69
N PRO A 216 17.69 -1.36 0.10
CA PRO A 216 17.56 0.05 -0.24
C PRO A 216 18.92 0.72 -0.14
N ARG A 217 19.12 1.75 -0.97
CA ARG A 217 20.32 2.55 -0.99
C ARG A 217 20.03 3.93 -0.41
N LEU A 218 20.98 4.42 0.37
CA LEU A 218 20.99 5.79 0.84
C LEU A 218 22.08 6.55 0.10
N SER A 219 21.69 7.65 -0.56
CA SER A 219 22.61 8.50 -1.30
C SER A 219 22.55 9.94 -0.82
N TYR A 220 23.66 10.45 -0.27
CA TYR A 220 23.81 11.85 0.12
C TYR A 220 25.27 12.18 0.53
N PRO A 221 25.94 13.20 -0.07
CA PRO A 221 25.65 13.83 -1.36
C PRO A 221 25.60 12.80 -2.52
N ALA A 222 25.14 13.21 -3.71
CA ALA A 222 24.77 12.30 -4.82
C ALA A 222 25.87 11.34 -5.29
N ASP A 223 27.12 11.58 -4.93
CA ASP A 223 28.31 10.77 -5.22
C ASP A 223 28.60 9.66 -4.19
N ILE A 224 27.98 9.72 -3.01
CA ILE A 224 28.13 8.69 -1.97
C ILE A 224 26.87 7.84 -1.93
N VAL A 225 27.00 6.55 -2.22
CA VAL A 225 25.90 5.57 -2.16
C VAL A 225 26.26 4.49 -1.17
N VAL A 226 25.36 4.25 -0.21
CA VAL A 226 25.53 3.25 0.85
C VAL A 226 24.33 2.29 0.81
N ASP A 227 24.60 0.99 0.65
CA ASP A 227 23.57 -0.03 0.82
C ASP A 227 23.19 -0.12 2.31
N ALA A 228 21.88 -0.15 2.60
CA ALA A 228 21.40 -0.42 3.94
C ALA A 228 21.72 -1.88 4.35
N PRO A 229 21.96 -2.15 5.65
CA PRO A 229 22.28 -3.48 6.16
C PRO A 229 21.05 -4.39 6.29
N PHE A 230 19.88 -3.92 5.84
CA PHE A 230 18.60 -4.61 5.87
C PHE A 230 17.98 -4.63 4.48
N THR A 231 16.95 -5.44 4.31
CA THR A 231 16.20 -5.56 3.07
C THR A 231 14.75 -5.14 3.25
N PHE A 232 14.15 -4.68 2.17
CA PHE A 232 12.71 -4.46 2.04
C PHE A 232 12.09 -5.53 1.18
N GLY A 233 10.88 -5.96 1.56
CA GLY A 233 10.05 -6.86 0.79
C GLY A 233 9.71 -6.25 -0.57
N VAL A 234 9.77 -7.08 -1.60
CA VAL A 234 9.39 -6.72 -2.96
C VAL A 234 8.37 -7.72 -3.45
N VAL A 235 7.25 -7.22 -3.97
CA VAL A 235 6.17 -8.05 -4.50
C VAL A 235 6.16 -7.90 -6.02
N VAL A 236 6.43 -9.00 -6.72
CA VAL A 236 6.31 -9.11 -8.18
C VAL A 236 4.94 -9.70 -8.49
N MET A 237 4.16 -8.99 -9.30
CA MET A 237 2.76 -9.30 -9.60
C MET A 237 2.52 -9.36 -11.11
N GLU A 238 1.53 -10.13 -11.51
CA GLU A 238 1.08 -10.14 -12.90
C GLU A 238 0.58 -8.75 -13.32
N LEU A 239 0.94 -8.34 -14.54
CA LEU A 239 0.35 -7.17 -15.16
C LEU A 239 -1.06 -7.52 -15.63
N LEU A 240 -2.06 -6.80 -15.11
CA LEU A 240 -3.45 -7.02 -15.44
C LEU A 240 -3.98 -5.93 -16.37
N GLU A 241 -4.87 -6.32 -17.27
CA GLU A 241 -5.72 -5.40 -18.00
C GLU A 241 -7.02 -5.19 -17.21
N GLY A 242 -7.34 -3.94 -16.92
CA GLY A 242 -8.55 -3.57 -16.19
C GLY A 242 -8.58 -2.09 -15.87
N CYS A 243 -9.63 -1.67 -15.18
CA CYS A 243 -9.77 -0.33 -14.65
C CYS A 243 -10.04 -0.40 -13.16
N THR A 244 -9.49 0.54 -12.41
CA THR A 244 -9.82 0.67 -11.01
C THR A 244 -11.26 1.15 -10.82
N LEU A 245 -11.90 0.83 -9.68
CA LEU A 245 -13.24 1.35 -9.41
C LEU A 245 -13.25 2.89 -9.34
N GLY A 246 -12.16 3.50 -8.84
CA GLY A 246 -12.01 4.96 -8.85
C GLY A 246 -11.99 5.58 -10.25
N GLU A 247 -11.32 4.92 -11.22
CA GLU A 247 -11.35 5.35 -12.62
C GLU A 247 -12.75 5.20 -13.23
N LEU A 248 -13.46 4.12 -12.91
CA LEU A 248 -14.86 3.94 -13.33
C LEU A 248 -15.79 5.01 -12.75
N GLU A 249 -15.61 5.39 -11.49
CA GLU A 249 -16.34 6.50 -10.88
C GLU A 249 -16.07 7.82 -11.61
N ASN A 250 -14.81 8.13 -11.94
CA ASN A 250 -14.47 9.35 -12.69
C ASN A 250 -15.10 9.38 -14.09
N LEU A 251 -15.17 8.23 -14.78
CA LEU A 251 -15.85 8.09 -16.07
C LEU A 251 -17.36 8.35 -15.99
N LYS A 252 -17.99 8.11 -14.82
CA LYS A 252 -19.41 8.37 -14.57
C LYS A 252 -19.73 9.87 -14.40
N TYR A 253 -18.79 10.65 -13.87
CA TYR A 253 -19.02 12.04 -13.47
C TYR A 253 -18.31 13.11 -14.35
N GLY A 254 -17.49 12.74 -15.35
CA GLY A 254 -16.74 13.72 -16.14
C GLY A 254 -16.33 13.31 -17.58
N THR A 255 -16.78 14.13 -18.54
CA THR A 255 -16.33 14.31 -19.94
C THR A 255 -16.16 13.08 -20.84
N SER A 256 -17.10 12.97 -21.79
CA SER A 256 -17.16 12.11 -22.98
C SER A 256 -15.96 12.18 -23.95
N GLN A 257 -14.85 12.82 -23.59
CA GLN A 257 -13.68 13.01 -24.48
C GLN A 257 -12.61 11.90 -24.39
N ASN A 258 -12.66 10.99 -23.41
CA ASN A 258 -11.61 9.96 -23.24
C ASN A 258 -12.04 8.51 -23.55
N LEU A 259 -13.26 8.29 -24.06
CA LEU A 259 -13.76 6.93 -24.34
C LEU A 259 -13.13 6.30 -25.60
N GLU A 260 -12.75 7.12 -26.59
CA GLU A 260 -12.16 6.67 -27.85
C GLU A 260 -10.67 6.30 -27.71
N GLU A 261 -10.00 6.76 -26.65
CA GLU A 261 -8.58 6.48 -26.37
C GLU A 261 -8.36 5.27 -25.47
N GLN A 262 -9.42 4.65 -24.95
CA GLN A 262 -9.33 3.46 -24.10
C GLN A 262 -9.09 2.19 -24.93
N SER A 263 -8.33 1.25 -24.36
CA SER A 263 -8.03 -0.02 -25.04
C SER A 263 -9.31 -0.78 -25.41
N ALA A 264 -9.26 -1.58 -26.49
CA ALA A 264 -10.41 -2.40 -26.91
C ALA A 264 -10.92 -3.34 -25.79
N GLY A 265 -10.02 -3.76 -24.88
CA GLY A 265 -10.37 -4.51 -23.67
C GLY A 265 -11.19 -3.71 -22.65
N MET A 266 -10.85 -2.43 -22.43
CA MET A 266 -11.62 -1.54 -21.55
C MET A 266 -13.00 -1.22 -22.13
N GLN A 267 -13.12 -0.99 -23.43
CA GLN A 267 -14.43 -0.77 -24.07
C GLN A 267 -15.36 -1.97 -23.97
N ALA A 268 -14.81 -3.19 -23.82
CA ALA A 268 -15.59 -4.40 -23.55
C ALA A 268 -16.06 -4.52 -22.09
N LEU A 269 -15.41 -3.81 -21.15
CA LEU A 269 -15.74 -3.75 -19.71
C LEU A 269 -16.68 -2.60 -19.36
N LEU A 270 -16.61 -1.50 -20.11
CA LEU A 270 -17.63 -0.45 -20.10
C LEU A 270 -19.00 -1.07 -20.37
N PRO A 271 -20.09 -0.50 -19.84
CA PRO A 271 -21.22 -1.29 -19.41
C PRO A 271 -21.96 -1.96 -20.58
N LYS A 272 -21.51 -3.16 -20.99
CA LYS A 272 -22.38 -4.29 -21.25
C LYS A 272 -22.95 -4.70 -19.89
N MET A 273 -23.75 -3.81 -19.27
CA MET A 273 -24.45 -4.15 -18.05
C MET A 273 -25.26 -5.40 -18.36
N ALA A 274 -24.95 -6.46 -17.63
CA ALA A 274 -25.69 -7.70 -17.67
C ALA A 274 -27.18 -7.39 -17.56
N LYS A 275 -27.99 -8.07 -18.38
CA LYS A 275 -29.45 -8.01 -18.23
C LYS A 275 -29.92 -8.55 -16.86
N ASP A 276 -29.04 -9.24 -16.12
CA ASP A 276 -29.29 -9.78 -14.78
C ASP A 276 -28.37 -9.13 -13.72
N PRO A 277 -28.92 -8.40 -12.74
CA PRO A 277 -28.18 -7.86 -11.60
C PRO A 277 -27.34 -8.89 -10.82
N LYS A 278 -27.69 -10.18 -10.87
CA LYS A 278 -26.93 -11.25 -10.20
C LYS A 278 -25.52 -11.44 -10.74
N GLU A 279 -25.30 -11.15 -12.02
CA GLU A 279 -23.97 -11.25 -12.66
C GLU A 279 -22.99 -10.20 -12.11
N ILE A 280 -23.50 -9.13 -11.47
CA ILE A 280 -22.70 -8.10 -10.81
C ILE A 280 -22.65 -8.33 -9.29
N ILE A 281 -23.78 -8.68 -8.67
CA ILE A 281 -23.86 -8.80 -7.20
C ILE A 281 -22.97 -9.92 -6.65
N GLU A 282 -22.94 -11.07 -7.31
CA GLU A 282 -22.22 -12.24 -6.79
C GLU A 282 -20.68 -12.06 -6.79
N PRO A 283 -20.04 -11.54 -7.86
CA PRO A 283 -18.61 -11.17 -7.82
C PRO A 283 -18.26 -10.18 -6.72
N PHE A 284 -19.05 -9.10 -6.56
CA PHE A 284 -18.84 -8.12 -5.50
C PHE A 284 -18.97 -8.75 -4.11
N ARG A 285 -19.97 -9.60 -3.91
CA ARG A 285 -20.15 -10.28 -2.63
C ARG A 285 -18.95 -11.16 -2.28
N ARG A 286 -18.48 -11.98 -3.22
CA ARG A 286 -17.31 -12.85 -3.00
C ARG A 286 -16.06 -12.03 -2.70
N PHE A 287 -15.87 -10.94 -3.43
CA PHE A 287 -14.79 -10.00 -3.25
C PHE A 287 -14.73 -9.43 -1.83
N TRP A 288 -15.86 -8.90 -1.32
CA TRP A 288 -15.94 -8.29 0.01
C TRP A 288 -15.90 -9.29 1.16
N LEU A 289 -16.45 -10.49 0.98
CA LEU A 289 -16.47 -11.52 2.02
C LEU A 289 -15.15 -12.29 2.15
N PHE A 290 -14.31 -12.28 1.12
CA PHE A 290 -13.08 -13.08 1.13
C PHE A 290 -12.15 -12.73 2.31
N PRO A 291 -11.76 -11.45 2.55
CA PRO A 291 -10.87 -11.12 3.67
C PRO A 291 -11.40 -11.67 5.00
N LEU A 292 -12.69 -11.47 5.26
CA LEU A 292 -13.35 -11.95 6.48
C LEU A 292 -13.31 -13.47 6.61
N SER A 293 -13.46 -14.19 5.50
CA SER A 293 -13.45 -15.65 5.49
C SER A 293 -12.09 -16.27 5.81
N VAL A 294 -11.01 -15.49 5.66
CA VAL A 294 -9.64 -15.88 6.00
C VAL A 294 -9.10 -15.15 7.23
N GLY A 295 -9.97 -14.55 8.05
CA GLY A 295 -9.56 -13.95 9.33
C GLY A 295 -8.79 -12.63 9.20
N ILE A 296 -8.84 -11.97 8.04
CA ILE A 296 -8.26 -10.64 7.83
C ILE A 296 -9.37 -9.62 7.50
N GLN A 297 -9.05 -8.34 7.55
CA GLN A 297 -9.95 -7.25 7.14
C GLN A 297 -9.14 -6.17 6.42
N SER A 298 -9.75 -5.52 5.42
CA SER A 298 -9.18 -4.30 4.86
C SER A 298 -9.58 -3.12 5.73
N THR A 299 -8.61 -2.35 6.22
CA THR A 299 -8.84 -1.07 6.90
C THR A 299 -8.89 0.11 5.94
N ASP A 300 -8.54 -0.09 4.66
CA ASP A 300 -8.59 0.90 3.59
C ASP A 300 -9.23 0.34 2.30
N PRO A 301 -10.57 0.19 2.26
CA PRO A 301 -11.30 -0.27 1.08
C PRO A 301 -11.42 0.82 0.00
N ASN A 302 -10.31 1.47 -0.35
CA ASN A 302 -10.27 2.54 -1.33
C ASN A 302 -10.65 2.03 -2.73
N PRO A 303 -11.58 2.67 -3.45
CA PRO A 303 -12.01 2.24 -4.79
C PRO A 303 -10.87 2.02 -5.78
N GLY A 304 -9.75 2.76 -5.71
CA GLY A 304 -8.66 2.47 -6.64
C GLY A 304 -7.64 1.43 -6.18
N ASN A 305 -7.81 0.83 -5.00
CA ASN A 305 -7.14 -0.43 -4.62
C ASN A 305 -7.88 -1.65 -5.20
N ILE A 306 -8.92 -1.43 -5.99
CA ILE A 306 -9.81 -2.46 -6.51
C ILE A 306 -9.85 -2.32 -8.03
N VAL A 307 -9.39 -3.36 -8.73
CA VAL A 307 -9.46 -3.43 -10.18
C VAL A 307 -10.66 -4.28 -10.60
N PHE A 308 -11.36 -3.74 -11.59
CA PHE A 308 -12.37 -4.38 -12.39
C PHE A 308 -11.74 -4.87 -13.69
N CYS A 309 -11.73 -6.17 -13.91
CA CYS A 309 -11.11 -6.79 -15.08
C CYS A 309 -12.04 -7.82 -15.73
N PRO A 310 -11.75 -8.25 -16.96
CA PRO A 310 -12.49 -9.34 -17.60
C PRO A 310 -12.30 -10.62 -16.77
N GLY A 311 -13.36 -11.39 -16.62
CA GLY A 311 -13.29 -12.73 -16.05
C GLY A 311 -12.65 -13.72 -17.02
N ASP A 312 -12.21 -14.86 -16.49
CA ASP A 312 -11.63 -15.94 -17.29
C ASP A 312 -12.71 -16.52 -18.24
N GLU A 313 -12.36 -16.70 -19.52
CA GLU A 313 -13.14 -17.43 -20.53
C GLU A 313 -14.69 -17.33 -20.41
N GLY A 314 -15.23 -16.11 -20.49
CA GLY A 314 -16.68 -15.90 -20.53
C GLY A 314 -17.38 -15.84 -19.17
N SER A 315 -16.64 -15.84 -18.05
CA SER A 315 -17.19 -15.74 -16.69
C SER A 315 -17.67 -14.33 -16.28
N GLY A 316 -17.87 -13.43 -17.25
CA GLY A 316 -18.28 -12.05 -17.01
C GLY A 316 -17.13 -11.18 -16.49
N ILE A 317 -17.34 -10.55 -15.34
CA ILE A 317 -16.44 -9.56 -14.72
C ILE A 317 -15.81 -10.11 -13.45
N LYS A 318 -14.59 -9.68 -13.14
CA LYS A 318 -13.86 -10.06 -11.92
C LYS A 318 -13.39 -8.80 -11.19
N LEU A 319 -13.50 -8.82 -9.87
CA LEU A 319 -12.92 -7.80 -9.00
C LEU A 319 -11.69 -8.37 -8.30
N LEU A 320 -10.63 -7.59 -8.26
CA LEU A 320 -9.34 -7.97 -7.69
C LEU A 320 -8.79 -6.84 -6.80
N TRP A 321 -8.32 -7.19 -5.61
CA TRP A 321 -7.52 -6.30 -4.78
C TRP A 321 -6.13 -6.19 -5.39
N ILE A 322 -5.70 -4.97 -5.69
CA ILE A 322 -4.34 -4.68 -6.17
C ILE A 322 -3.42 -4.20 -5.06
N ASP A 323 -3.98 -3.82 -3.91
CA ASP A 323 -3.26 -3.36 -2.74
C ASP A 323 -3.82 -4.03 -1.48
N VAL A 324 -2.94 -4.71 -0.73
CA VAL A 324 -3.30 -5.46 0.48
C VAL A 324 -2.52 -4.96 1.70
N CYS A 325 -1.86 -3.80 1.60
CA CYS A 325 -0.96 -3.33 2.66
C CYS A 325 -1.73 -2.95 3.92
N GLN A 326 -2.97 -2.50 3.73
CA GLN A 326 -3.90 -2.17 4.82
C GLN A 326 -4.77 -3.37 5.21
N PHE A 327 -4.38 -4.59 4.85
CA PHE A 327 -5.03 -5.78 5.40
C PHE A 327 -4.45 -6.06 6.78
N GLN A 328 -5.34 -6.27 7.75
CA GLN A 328 -4.99 -6.51 9.14
C GLN A 328 -5.65 -7.79 9.64
N PRO A 329 -4.98 -8.59 10.49
CA PRO A 329 -5.63 -9.69 11.20
C PRO A 329 -6.84 -9.18 12.00
N ARG A 330 -7.95 -9.92 12.00
CA ARG A 330 -9.07 -9.61 12.90
C ARG A 330 -8.70 -10.08 14.32
N LEU A 331 -8.43 -9.12 15.20
CA LEU A 331 -8.10 -9.36 16.61
C LEU A 331 -9.29 -9.85 17.45
N GLU A 332 -10.51 -9.87 16.90
CA GLU A 332 -11.69 -10.41 17.58
C GLU A 332 -11.88 -11.91 17.28
N LYS A 333 -11.76 -12.73 18.33
CA LYS A 333 -12.09 -14.17 18.36
C LYS A 333 -13.44 -14.43 17.68
N VAL A 334 -13.43 -14.90 16.43
CA VAL A 334 -14.02 -16.14 15.91
C VAL A 334 -13.93 -16.08 14.37
N ILE A 335 -13.10 -16.94 13.77
CA ILE A 335 -13.10 -17.18 12.32
C ILE A 335 -14.31 -18.06 12.01
N TYR A 336 -15.37 -17.49 11.45
CA TYR A 336 -16.52 -18.26 10.98
C TYR A 336 -16.23 -18.76 9.57
N ALA A 337 -16.31 -20.09 9.38
CA ALA A 337 -16.20 -20.69 8.06
C ALA A 337 -17.26 -20.09 7.10
N PRO A 338 -16.96 -19.97 5.79
CA PRO A 338 -17.85 -19.36 4.79
C PRO A 338 -19.26 -19.97 4.72
N SER A 339 -19.46 -21.17 5.26
CA SER A 339 -20.73 -21.90 5.29
C SER A 339 -21.70 -21.44 6.39
N VAL A 340 -21.30 -20.53 7.30
CA VAL A 340 -22.06 -20.24 8.53
C VAL A 340 -22.74 -18.85 8.51
N PHE A 341 -22.70 -18.10 7.41
CA PHE A 341 -23.50 -16.86 7.32
C PHE A 341 -24.96 -17.17 6.94
N PRO A 342 -25.93 -17.05 7.87
CA PRO A 342 -27.29 -16.74 7.46
C PRO A 342 -27.26 -15.40 6.73
N TRP A 343 -27.95 -15.33 5.61
CA TRP A 343 -28.00 -14.17 4.72
C TRP A 343 -28.61 -12.95 5.44
N SER A 344 -27.77 -12.06 5.99
CA SER A 344 -28.10 -10.75 6.58
C SER A 344 -26.82 -10.20 7.26
N PRO A 345 -26.51 -8.90 7.39
CA PRO A 345 -26.99 -7.66 6.79
C PRO A 345 -25.96 -7.06 5.79
N ASP A 346 -24.89 -7.78 5.41
CA ASP A 346 -23.83 -7.31 4.50
C ASP A 346 -24.27 -7.16 3.04
N VAL A 347 -25.43 -7.73 2.71
CA VAL A 347 -26.17 -7.40 1.49
C VAL A 347 -26.54 -5.91 1.49
N ALA A 348 -26.66 -5.24 2.64
CA ALA A 348 -26.87 -3.80 2.73
C ALA A 348 -25.61 -2.99 2.39
N ILE A 349 -24.39 -3.48 2.63
CA ILE A 349 -23.15 -2.80 2.19
C ILE A 349 -22.94 -3.02 0.70
N ALA A 350 -23.12 -4.25 0.20
CA ALA A 350 -23.13 -4.49 -1.24
C ALA A 350 -24.27 -3.70 -1.92
N ARG A 351 -25.47 -3.63 -1.33
CA ARG A 351 -26.59 -2.79 -1.77
C ARG A 351 -26.37 -1.31 -1.53
N HIS A 352 -25.51 -0.87 -0.62
CA HIS A 352 -25.21 0.54 -0.39
C HIS A 352 -24.12 0.98 -1.36
N VAL A 353 -23.05 0.22 -1.54
CA VAL A 353 -22.11 0.44 -2.65
C VAL A 353 -22.86 0.37 -3.99
N ILE A 354 -23.81 -0.55 -4.15
CA ILE A 354 -24.70 -0.60 -5.31
C ILE A 354 -25.72 0.54 -5.31
N SER A 355 -26.34 1.00 -4.22
CA SER A 355 -27.38 2.05 -4.25
C SER A 355 -26.79 3.44 -4.33
N THR A 356 -25.64 3.66 -3.69
CA THR A 356 -24.86 4.89 -3.76
C THR A 356 -24.20 5.01 -5.13
N ASN A 357 -23.86 3.88 -5.80
CA ASN A 357 -23.42 3.87 -7.21
C ASN A 357 -24.55 3.68 -8.26
N MET A 358 -25.72 3.19 -7.87
CA MET A 358 -26.95 3.01 -8.68
C MET A 358 -28.09 3.94 -8.23
N HIS A 359 -27.78 5.14 -7.74
CA HIS A 359 -28.62 6.32 -8.05
C HIS A 359 -28.57 6.70 -9.55
N LEU A 360 -28.27 5.71 -10.40
CA LEU A 360 -28.82 5.55 -11.73
C LEU A 360 -30.33 5.41 -11.58
N GLU A 361 -31.01 6.55 -11.42
CA GLU A 361 -32.40 6.63 -11.86
C GLU A 361 -32.42 6.19 -13.32
N PHE A 362 -32.88 4.96 -13.53
CA PHE A 362 -33.50 4.54 -14.77
C PHE A 362 -34.67 5.50 -15.02
N ASN A 363 -34.42 6.61 -15.71
CA ASN A 363 -35.45 7.26 -16.52
C ASN A 363 -35.65 6.41 -17.78
N LEU A 364 -36.15 5.19 -17.58
CA LEU A 364 -36.91 4.48 -18.58
C LEU A 364 -38.38 4.61 -18.16
N GLU A 365 -39.14 5.25 -19.04
CA GLU A 365 -40.61 5.35 -19.07
C GLU A 365 -41.28 6.51 -18.32
N SER A 366 -41.37 7.64 -19.02
CA SER A 366 -42.63 8.40 -19.10
C SER A 366 -42.72 9.17 -20.42
N GLN A 367 -42.70 8.44 -21.53
CA GLN A 367 -43.49 8.81 -22.71
C GLN A 367 -44.11 7.53 -23.28
N THR A 368 -45.04 6.96 -22.50
CA THR A 368 -46.17 6.24 -23.08
C THR A 368 -46.87 7.21 -24.03
N VAL A 369 -46.86 6.85 -25.30
CA VAL A 369 -47.80 7.31 -26.32
C VAL A 369 -49.21 7.07 -25.79
N GLU A 370 -50.01 8.12 -25.66
CA GLU A 370 -51.47 8.01 -25.78
C GLU A 370 -52.03 9.18 -26.62
N ALA A 371 -52.78 8.78 -27.65
CA ALA A 371 -53.65 9.51 -28.59
C ALA A 371 -53.01 10.38 -29.68
#